data_AF-A0A1L3SRC7-F1
#
_entry.id   AF-A0A1L3SRC7-F1
#
_cell.length_a   1.000
_cell.length_b   1.000
_cell.length_c   1.000
_cell.angle_alpha   90.00
_cell.angle_beta   90.00
_cell.angle_gamma   90.00
#
_symmetry.space_group_name_H-M   'P 1'
#
loop_
_entity.id
_entity.type
_entity.pdbx_description
1 polymer ?
#
loop_
_entity_poly.entity_id
_entity_poly.type
_entity_poly.pdbx_seq_one_letter_code
_entity_poly.pdbx_strand_id
1 'polypeptide(L)'
;MRMVSDLMARQGNWLFRWRSYLLLGLAPLFLVALTRPEAVEAEFGSLVDSLYEAACIALAFAGLAIRAVTVGYVPAGTSGRNTRGQLAETLNTTGLYSLTRNPLYLGNAVIYMAIAAFTQDVFVVVIMGLFLWLYLERIIAAEEAFLVAKFGEVYLAWAKQTPVFLPRLKDWRAPVLQFSVRNVLRREYSGFFAIVAAFFLVDQLHEYLTEHPESVDPTWTVTLAGGAMLYLFLRTLKKRTRLLDVAGR
;
A
#
# COMPACT_ATOMS: atom_id res chain seq x y z
N MET A 1 -27.45 -9.37 23.08
CA MET A 1 -27.41 -8.50 21.87
C MET A 1 -25.94 -8.23 21.57
N ARG A 2 -25.41 -8.60 20.39
CA ARG A 2 -24.00 -8.29 20.05
C ARG A 2 -23.90 -6.80 19.68
N MET A 3 -22.93 -6.09 20.23
CA MET A 3 -22.74 -4.68 19.90
C MET A 3 -22.20 -4.54 18.47
N VAL A 4 -22.56 -3.45 17.78
CA VAL A 4 -22.08 -3.15 16.41
C VAL A 4 -20.54 -3.07 16.37
N SER A 5 -19.94 -2.54 17.43
CA SER A 5 -18.48 -2.49 17.63
C SER A 5 -17.84 -3.88 17.56
N ASP A 6 -18.46 -4.89 18.18
CA ASP A 6 -17.94 -6.27 18.20
C ASP A 6 -17.99 -6.90 16.81
N LEU A 7 -19.04 -6.59 16.04
CA LEU A 7 -19.19 -7.05 14.67
C LEU A 7 -18.13 -6.41 13.76
N MET A 8 -17.93 -5.09 13.87
CA MET A 8 -16.91 -4.37 13.10
C MET A 8 -15.50 -4.89 13.41
N ALA A 9 -15.18 -5.11 14.69
CA ALA A 9 -13.89 -5.66 15.08
C ALA A 9 -13.67 -7.09 14.55
N ARG A 10 -14.69 -7.96 14.57
CA ARG A 10 -14.60 -9.31 14.00
C ARG A 10 -14.41 -9.30 12.50
N GLN A 11 -15.20 -8.49 11.77
CA GLN A 11 -15.06 -8.31 10.33
C GLN A 11 -13.67 -7.76 9.99
N GLY A 12 -13.22 -6.74 10.71
CA GLY A 12 -11.90 -6.14 10.55
C GLY A 12 -10.76 -7.13 10.76
N ASN A 13 -10.83 -7.98 11.79
CA ASN A 13 -9.83 -9.04 12.02
C ASN A 13 -9.80 -10.06 10.87
N TRP A 14 -10.96 -10.44 10.33
CA TRP A 14 -11.03 -11.31 9.17
C TRP A 14 -10.43 -10.64 7.93
N LEU A 15 -10.79 -9.37 7.66
CA LEU A 15 -10.24 -8.59 6.56
C LEU A 15 -8.73 -8.41 6.69
N PHE A 16 -8.23 -8.12 7.90
CA PHE A 16 -6.81 -8.00 8.19
C PHE A 16 -6.05 -9.29 7.87
N ARG A 17 -6.65 -10.46 8.16
CA ARG A 17 -6.03 -11.75 7.88
C ARG A 17 -5.92 -12.04 6.38
N TRP A 18 -6.94 -11.67 5.61
CA TRP A 18 -7.02 -11.97 4.18
C TRP A 18 -6.62 -10.80 3.28
N ARG A 19 -6.17 -9.68 3.85
CA ARG A 19 -5.86 -8.43 3.13
C ARG A 19 -5.06 -8.57 1.85
N SER A 20 -4.10 -9.50 1.81
CA SER A 20 -3.26 -9.72 0.64
C SER A 20 -4.01 -10.27 -0.58
N TYR A 21 -5.19 -10.88 -0.38
CA TYR A 21 -5.98 -11.52 -1.43
C TYR A 21 -7.26 -10.74 -1.77
N LEU A 22 -7.74 -9.88 -0.87
CA LEU A 22 -9.03 -9.21 -1.06
C LEU A 22 -9.06 -8.31 -2.29
N LEU A 23 -7.94 -7.68 -2.64
CA LEU A 23 -7.83 -6.87 -3.86
C LEU A 23 -7.94 -7.70 -5.14
N LEU A 24 -7.60 -9.00 -5.10
CA LEU A 24 -7.80 -9.90 -6.23
C LEU A 24 -9.30 -10.11 -6.52
N GLY A 25 -10.17 -9.87 -5.55
CA GLY A 25 -11.62 -9.86 -5.78
C GLY A 25 -12.08 -8.77 -6.75
N LEU A 26 -11.27 -7.74 -6.99
CA LEU A 26 -11.52 -6.70 -7.99
C LEU A 26 -10.98 -7.06 -9.38
N ALA A 27 -10.30 -8.20 -9.54
CA ALA A 27 -9.72 -8.59 -10.83
C ALA A 27 -10.74 -8.65 -11.99
N PRO A 28 -11.99 -9.17 -11.83
CA PRO A 28 -12.97 -9.14 -12.90
C PRO A 28 -13.32 -7.71 -13.36
N LEU A 29 -13.37 -6.76 -12.44
CA LEU A 29 -13.62 -5.36 -12.75
C LEU A 29 -12.47 -4.75 -13.57
N PHE A 30 -11.23 -5.05 -13.19
CA PHE A 30 -10.05 -4.65 -13.97
C PHE A 30 -10.08 -5.28 -15.36
N LEU A 31 -10.32 -6.59 -15.47
CA LEU A 31 -10.37 -7.27 -16.77
C LEU A 31 -11.42 -6.66 -17.71
N VAL A 32 -12.61 -6.33 -17.21
CA VAL A 32 -13.64 -5.65 -18.02
C VAL A 32 -13.16 -4.27 -18.47
N ALA A 33 -12.53 -3.49 -17.60
CA ALA A 33 -12.00 -2.18 -17.96
C ALA A 33 -10.92 -2.28 -19.05
N LEU A 34 -10.00 -3.24 -18.95
CA LEU A 34 -8.89 -3.40 -19.89
C LEU A 34 -9.31 -3.87 -21.29
N THR A 35 -10.56 -4.33 -21.48
CA THR A 35 -11.11 -4.59 -22.82
C THR A 35 -11.56 -3.33 -23.56
N ARG A 36 -11.58 -2.17 -22.88
CA ARG A 36 -12.01 -0.90 -23.45
C ARG A 36 -10.79 -0.13 -23.96
N PRO A 37 -10.94 0.71 -25.01
CA PRO A 37 -9.88 1.61 -25.44
C PRO A 37 -9.46 2.57 -24.32
N GLU A 38 -8.21 3.02 -24.36
CA GLU A 38 -7.68 4.01 -23.44
C GLU A 38 -8.37 5.35 -23.63
N ALA A 39 -9.13 5.77 -22.62
CA ALA A 39 -10.00 6.94 -22.72
C ALA A 39 -9.18 8.24 -22.86
N VAL A 40 -8.00 8.32 -22.24
CA VAL A 40 -7.14 9.49 -22.28
C VAL A 40 -6.48 9.60 -23.64
N GLU A 41 -5.93 8.52 -24.21
CA GLU A 41 -5.40 8.53 -25.57
C GLU A 41 -6.49 8.90 -26.59
N ALA A 42 -7.67 8.26 -26.51
CA ALA A 42 -8.75 8.49 -27.46
C ALA A 42 -9.26 9.94 -27.49
N GLU A 43 -9.29 10.63 -26.34
CA GLU A 43 -9.80 11.99 -26.20
C GLU A 43 -8.70 13.07 -26.35
N PHE A 44 -7.48 12.79 -25.89
CA PHE A 44 -6.42 13.80 -25.73
C PHE A 44 -5.11 13.48 -26.47
N GLY A 45 -4.99 12.29 -27.07
CA GLY A 45 -3.84 11.84 -27.84
C GLY A 45 -2.69 11.26 -27.02
N SER A 46 -1.79 10.54 -27.70
CA SER A 46 -0.75 9.71 -27.10
C SER A 46 0.23 10.45 -26.17
N LEU A 47 0.55 11.72 -26.43
CA LEU A 47 1.42 12.49 -25.54
C LEU A 47 0.79 12.70 -24.15
N VAL A 48 -0.51 13.05 -24.11
CA VAL A 48 -1.21 13.29 -22.85
C VAL A 48 -1.41 11.98 -22.11
N ASP A 49 -1.69 10.92 -22.86
CA ASP A 49 -1.78 9.57 -22.36
C ASP A 49 -0.51 9.12 -21.63
N SER A 50 0.65 9.16 -22.30
CA SER A 50 1.93 8.80 -21.68
C SER A 50 2.27 9.65 -20.44
N LEU A 51 1.89 10.93 -20.42
CA LEU A 51 2.05 11.80 -19.25
C LEU A 51 1.14 11.39 -18.09
N TYR A 52 -0.10 11.01 -18.39
CA TYR A 52 -1.07 10.53 -17.42
C TYR A 52 -0.62 9.20 -16.80
N GLU A 53 -0.16 8.27 -17.61
CA GLU A 53 0.43 7.00 -17.19
C GLU A 53 1.65 7.21 -16.28
N ALA A 54 2.59 8.06 -16.72
CA ALA A 54 3.76 8.41 -15.92
C ALA A 54 3.37 9.05 -14.58
N ALA A 55 2.33 9.88 -14.56
CA ALA A 55 1.80 10.46 -13.33
C ALA A 55 1.19 9.40 -12.39
N CYS A 56 0.50 8.39 -12.92
CA CYS A 56 -0.01 7.26 -12.14
C CYS A 56 1.14 6.46 -11.52
N ILE A 57 2.18 6.13 -12.30
CA ILE A 57 3.37 5.44 -11.80
C ILE A 57 4.06 6.26 -10.70
N ALA A 58 4.27 7.56 -10.93
CA ALA A 58 4.86 8.46 -9.94
C ALA A 58 4.03 8.52 -8.66
N LEU A 59 2.69 8.55 -8.76
CA LEU A 59 1.78 8.55 -7.62
C LEU A 59 1.89 7.24 -6.81
N ALA A 60 1.98 6.08 -7.48
CA ALA A 60 2.21 4.82 -6.79
C ALA A 60 3.55 4.80 -6.02
N PHE A 61 4.63 5.30 -6.64
CA PHE A 61 5.92 5.43 -5.97
C PHE A 61 5.91 6.47 -4.84
N ALA A 62 5.11 7.53 -4.92
CA ALA A 62 4.88 8.44 -3.80
C ALA A 62 4.19 7.72 -2.62
N GLY A 63 3.22 6.84 -2.89
CA GLY A 63 2.62 5.96 -1.88
C GLY A 63 3.64 5.00 -1.26
N LEU A 64 4.55 4.43 -2.07
CA LEU A 64 5.66 3.61 -1.57
C LEU A 64 6.63 4.45 -0.71
N ALA A 65 6.89 5.70 -1.09
CA ALA A 65 7.73 6.61 -0.33
C ALA A 65 7.15 6.92 1.06
N ILE A 66 5.82 7.14 1.17
CA ILE A 66 5.14 7.29 2.46
C ILE A 66 5.38 6.06 3.34
N ARG A 67 5.25 4.85 2.75
CA ARG A 67 5.55 3.60 3.47
C ARG A 67 7.01 3.50 3.87
N ALA A 68 7.94 3.81 2.96
CA ALA A 68 9.37 3.76 3.17
C ALA A 68 9.81 4.70 4.30
N VAL A 69 9.34 5.95 4.29
CA VAL A 69 9.57 6.92 5.35
C VAL A 69 9.02 6.40 6.67
N THR A 70 7.80 5.85 6.68
CA THR A 70 7.21 5.28 7.89
C THR A 70 8.07 4.15 8.45
N VAL A 71 8.39 3.13 7.64
CA VAL A 71 9.12 1.96 8.13
C VAL A 71 10.58 2.26 8.45
N GLY A 72 11.17 3.31 7.87
CA GLY A 72 12.53 3.73 8.19
C GLY A 72 12.68 4.24 9.62
N TYR A 73 11.59 4.69 10.25
CA TYR A 73 11.57 5.28 11.60
C TYR A 73 10.93 4.40 12.69
N VAL A 74 10.23 3.32 12.34
CA VAL A 74 9.55 2.48 13.34
C VAL A 74 10.50 1.47 14.01
N PRO A 75 10.29 1.18 15.31
CA PRO A 75 10.98 0.11 16.03
C PRO A 75 10.53 -1.28 15.61
N ALA A 76 11.33 -2.30 15.98
CA ALA A 76 10.97 -3.71 15.87
C ALA A 76 9.67 -4.02 16.63
N GLY A 77 9.02 -5.13 16.29
CA GLY A 77 7.83 -5.58 17.01
C GLY A 77 6.59 -4.69 16.82
N THR A 78 6.64 -3.73 15.88
CA THR A 78 5.51 -2.85 15.56
C THR A 78 5.19 -2.87 14.07
N SER A 79 3.91 -2.58 13.75
CA SER A 79 3.42 -2.22 12.41
C SER A 79 3.97 -3.11 11.29
N GLY A 80 4.11 -4.41 11.54
CA GLY A 80 4.75 -5.38 10.65
C GLY A 80 3.83 -5.89 9.53
N ARG A 81 4.35 -6.81 8.70
CA ARG A 81 3.56 -7.50 7.65
C ARG A 81 2.81 -8.74 8.18
N ASN A 82 2.55 -8.83 9.50
CA ASN A 82 1.86 -9.99 10.07
C ASN A 82 0.38 -9.99 9.66
N THR A 83 -0.13 -11.13 9.18
CA THR A 83 -1.55 -11.30 8.81
C THR A 83 -2.30 -12.18 9.79
N ARG A 84 -1.61 -12.96 10.65
CA ARG A 84 -2.27 -13.90 11.56
C ARG A 84 -2.81 -13.25 12.84
N GLY A 85 -2.41 -12.01 13.12
CA GLY A 85 -2.88 -11.24 14.26
C GLY A 85 -2.23 -9.85 14.33
N GLN A 86 -2.73 -8.99 15.19
CA GLN A 86 -2.13 -7.68 15.42
C GLN A 86 -0.88 -7.80 16.30
N LEU A 87 0.12 -6.97 16.03
CA LEU A 87 1.38 -6.94 16.76
C LEU A 87 1.79 -5.49 16.99
N ALA A 88 1.94 -5.11 18.25
CA ALA A 88 2.45 -3.80 18.65
C ALA A 88 3.15 -3.93 20.00
N GLU A 89 4.46 -4.16 20.04
CA GLU A 89 5.24 -4.19 21.29
C GLU A 89 5.29 -2.80 21.95
N THR A 90 5.34 -1.74 21.14
CA THR A 90 5.29 -0.35 21.57
C THR A 90 4.29 0.44 20.73
N LEU A 91 3.85 1.58 21.28
CA LEU A 91 2.97 2.51 20.57
C LEU A 91 3.81 3.55 19.81
N ASN A 92 3.68 3.58 18.49
CA ASN A 92 4.35 4.57 17.64
C ASN A 92 3.52 5.85 17.58
N THR A 93 4.06 6.97 18.08
CA THR A 93 3.36 8.27 18.14
C THR A 93 4.15 9.42 17.50
N THR A 94 5.33 9.14 16.95
CA THR A 94 6.25 10.12 16.33
C THR A 94 6.43 9.87 14.83
N GLY A 95 7.04 10.81 14.13
CA GLY A 95 7.22 10.74 12.68
C GLY A 95 5.87 10.77 11.95
N LEU A 96 5.69 9.94 10.94
CA LEU A 96 4.42 9.87 10.21
C LEU A 96 3.22 9.47 11.09
N TYR A 97 3.45 8.72 12.18
CA TYR A 97 2.40 8.41 13.16
C TYR A 97 1.96 9.63 14.00
N SER A 98 2.72 10.73 14.01
CA SER A 98 2.25 11.99 14.60
C SER A 98 1.24 12.73 13.71
N LEU A 99 1.31 12.51 12.39
CA LEU A 99 0.47 13.19 11.41
C LEU A 99 -0.84 12.45 11.15
N THR A 100 -0.82 11.12 11.20
CA THR A 100 -1.98 10.25 10.99
C THR A 100 -1.78 8.95 11.77
N ARG A 101 -2.86 8.34 12.25
CA ARG A 101 -2.78 7.06 12.97
C ARG A 101 -2.39 5.89 12.07
N ASN A 102 -2.63 6.00 10.76
CA ASN A 102 -2.53 4.88 9.82
C ASN A 102 -1.67 5.19 8.57
N PRO A 103 -0.42 5.66 8.71
CA PRO A 103 0.39 6.11 7.57
C PRO A 103 0.75 5.00 6.57
N LEU A 104 0.87 3.75 7.03
CA LEU A 104 1.09 2.60 6.13
C LEU A 104 -0.13 2.29 5.26
N TYR A 105 -1.34 2.48 5.81
CA TYR A 105 -2.58 2.32 5.05
C TYR A 105 -2.83 3.49 4.11
N LEU A 106 -2.43 4.70 4.49
CA LEU A 106 -2.40 5.84 3.57
C LEU A 106 -1.51 5.56 2.35
N GLY A 107 -0.27 5.12 2.56
CA GLY A 107 0.63 4.78 1.46
C GLY A 107 0.08 3.65 0.57
N ASN A 108 -0.55 2.63 1.17
CA ASN A 108 -1.24 1.58 0.41
C ASN A 108 -2.40 2.12 -0.43
N ALA A 109 -3.25 2.97 0.15
CA ALA A 109 -4.39 3.53 -0.56
C ALA A 109 -3.95 4.37 -1.77
N VAL A 110 -2.88 5.16 -1.62
CA VAL A 110 -2.28 5.92 -2.73
C VAL A 110 -1.80 4.98 -3.84
N ILE A 111 -1.09 3.89 -3.49
CA ILE A 111 -0.63 2.88 -4.47
C ILE A 111 -1.82 2.24 -5.21
N TYR A 112 -2.84 1.79 -4.49
CA TYR A 112 -3.97 1.09 -5.11
C TYR A 112 -4.84 2.01 -5.97
N MET A 113 -5.03 3.26 -5.55
CA MET A 113 -5.72 4.27 -6.36
C MET A 113 -4.93 4.62 -7.62
N ALA A 114 -3.60 4.69 -7.56
CA ALA A 114 -2.76 4.92 -8.72
C ALA A 114 -2.84 3.79 -9.76
N ILE A 115 -2.83 2.53 -9.30
CA ILE A 115 -3.01 1.36 -10.19
C ILE A 115 -4.42 1.33 -10.79
N ALA A 116 -5.46 1.68 -10.02
CA ALA A 116 -6.81 1.80 -10.55
C ALA A 116 -6.92 2.92 -11.60
N ALA A 117 -6.30 4.08 -11.34
CA ALA A 117 -6.30 5.22 -12.26
C ALA A 117 -5.57 4.92 -13.56
N PHE A 118 -4.53 4.07 -13.52
CA PHE A 118 -3.79 3.63 -14.70
C PHE A 118 -4.66 2.87 -15.71
N THR A 119 -5.75 2.22 -15.28
CA THR A 119 -6.72 1.59 -16.21
C THR A 119 -7.53 2.59 -17.03
N GLN A 120 -7.41 3.88 -16.71
CA GLN A 120 -8.16 5.00 -17.31
C GLN A 120 -9.69 4.89 -17.20
N ASP A 121 -10.20 3.94 -16.41
CA ASP A 121 -11.61 3.68 -16.24
C ASP A 121 -12.13 4.29 -14.93
N VAL A 122 -13.02 5.27 -15.06
CA VAL A 122 -13.61 6.00 -13.91
C VAL A 122 -14.36 5.06 -12.97
N PHE A 123 -15.00 3.99 -13.46
CA PHE A 123 -15.70 3.04 -12.60
C PHE A 123 -14.72 2.21 -11.77
N VAL A 124 -13.59 1.80 -12.34
CA VAL A 124 -12.52 1.11 -11.60
C VAL A 124 -12.02 2.00 -10.46
N VAL A 125 -11.75 3.27 -10.74
CA VAL A 125 -11.29 4.25 -9.75
C VAL A 125 -12.32 4.46 -8.63
N VAL A 126 -13.58 4.67 -8.98
CA VAL A 126 -14.65 4.91 -7.98
C VAL A 126 -14.88 3.66 -7.13
N ILE A 127 -14.98 2.49 -7.73
CA ILE A 127 -15.20 1.24 -7.00
C ILE A 127 -14.00 0.90 -6.12
N MET A 128 -12.76 1.10 -6.61
CA MET A 128 -11.56 0.96 -5.79
C MET A 128 -11.59 1.90 -4.59
N GLY A 129 -11.96 3.17 -4.78
CA GLY A 129 -12.08 4.15 -3.70
C GLY A 129 -13.10 3.75 -2.64
N LEU A 130 -14.30 3.34 -3.05
CA LEU A 130 -15.35 2.85 -2.16
C LEU A 130 -14.93 1.57 -1.44
N PHE A 131 -14.31 0.64 -2.15
CA PHE A 131 -13.78 -0.58 -1.59
C PHE A 131 -12.75 -0.26 -0.51
N LEU A 132 -11.74 0.57 -0.81
CA LEU A 132 -10.70 0.95 0.15
C LEU A 132 -11.28 1.67 1.36
N TRP A 133 -12.28 2.53 1.19
CA TRP A 133 -12.93 3.19 2.31
C TRP A 133 -13.54 2.17 3.28
N LEU A 134 -14.43 1.30 2.81
CA LEU A 134 -15.08 0.29 3.64
C LEU A 134 -14.07 -0.71 4.22
N TYR A 135 -13.13 -1.16 3.40
CA TYR A 135 -12.10 -2.12 3.77
C TYR A 135 -11.17 -1.57 4.88
N LEU A 136 -10.66 -0.35 4.72
CA LEU A 136 -9.75 0.27 5.68
C LEU A 136 -10.49 0.67 6.96
N GLU A 137 -11.73 1.17 6.88
CA GLU A 137 -12.54 1.47 8.07
C GLU A 137 -12.60 0.27 9.02
N ARG A 138 -12.92 -0.92 8.49
CA ARG A 138 -13.09 -2.13 9.30
C ARG A 138 -11.77 -2.61 9.88
N ILE A 139 -10.70 -2.63 9.09
CA ILE A 139 -9.38 -3.03 9.58
C ILE A 139 -8.90 -2.08 10.66
N ILE A 140 -9.00 -0.78 10.43
CA ILE A 140 -8.60 0.24 11.39
C ILE A 140 -9.40 0.03 12.68
N ALA A 141 -10.73 -0.09 12.63
CA ALA A 141 -11.54 -0.32 13.83
C ALA A 141 -11.09 -1.54 14.64
N ALA A 142 -10.73 -2.65 13.98
CA ALA A 142 -10.20 -3.83 14.66
C ALA A 142 -8.82 -3.58 15.29
N GLU A 143 -7.94 -2.85 14.60
CA GLU A 143 -6.62 -2.46 15.14
C GLU A 143 -6.74 -1.50 16.31
N GLU A 144 -7.63 -0.51 16.24
CA GLU A 144 -7.87 0.43 17.34
C GLU A 144 -8.40 -0.32 18.58
N ALA A 145 -9.34 -1.25 18.41
CA ALA A 145 -9.83 -2.08 19.51
C ALA A 145 -8.70 -2.88 20.18
N PHE A 146 -7.77 -3.44 19.41
CA PHE A 146 -6.60 -4.12 19.94
C PHE A 146 -5.63 -3.18 20.65
N LEU A 147 -5.38 -2.00 20.08
CA LEU A 147 -4.48 -1.01 20.67
C LEU A 147 -5.06 -0.41 21.96
N VAL A 148 -6.38 -0.19 22.03
CA VAL A 148 -7.08 0.19 23.26
C VAL A 148 -6.96 -0.91 24.31
N ALA A 149 -7.22 -2.17 23.95
CA ALA A 149 -7.09 -3.29 24.89
C ALA A 149 -5.65 -3.45 25.41
N LYS A 150 -4.64 -3.12 24.60
CA LYS A 150 -3.23 -3.27 24.95
C LYS A 150 -2.64 -2.08 25.71
N PHE A 151 -2.96 -0.85 25.31
CA PHE A 151 -2.31 0.37 25.80
C PHE A 151 -3.25 1.30 26.57
N GLY A 152 -4.56 1.00 26.60
CA GLY A 152 -5.56 1.74 27.38
C GLY A 152 -5.54 3.24 27.12
N GLU A 153 -5.53 4.01 28.21
CA GLU A 153 -5.56 5.48 28.20
C GLU A 153 -4.42 6.12 27.41
N VAL A 154 -3.24 5.48 27.34
CA VAL A 154 -2.10 6.03 26.58
C VAL A 154 -2.43 6.10 25.09
N TYR A 155 -3.08 5.06 24.55
CA TYR A 155 -3.55 5.06 23.17
C TYR A 155 -4.67 6.08 22.97
N LEU A 156 -5.67 6.12 23.86
CA LEU A 156 -6.82 7.02 23.74
C LEU A 156 -6.40 8.49 23.76
N ALA A 157 -5.46 8.87 24.64
CA ALA A 157 -4.94 10.22 24.74
C ALA A 157 -4.20 10.68 23.47
N TRP A 158 -3.43 9.78 22.85
CA TRP A 158 -2.78 10.02 21.57
C TRP A 158 -3.80 10.08 20.42
N ALA A 159 -4.70 9.10 20.33
CA ALA A 159 -5.69 8.98 19.28
C ALA A 159 -6.66 10.19 19.21
N LYS A 160 -7.01 10.77 20.36
CA LYS A 160 -7.83 12.00 20.43
C LYS A 160 -7.18 13.20 19.73
N GLN A 161 -5.85 13.21 19.64
CA GLN A 161 -5.07 14.30 19.07
C GLN A 161 -4.54 13.99 17.67
N THR A 162 -4.74 12.79 17.12
CA THR A 162 -4.17 12.38 15.83
C THR A 162 -5.26 11.88 14.88
N PRO A 163 -5.37 12.43 13.66
CA PRO A 163 -6.43 12.04 12.72
C PRO A 163 -6.29 10.57 12.31
N VAL A 164 -7.42 9.93 11.96
CA VAL A 164 -7.46 8.51 11.59
C VAL A 164 -6.62 8.23 10.34
N PHE A 165 -6.81 9.03 9.30
CA PHE A 165 -6.33 8.70 7.96
C PHE A 165 -5.67 9.89 7.24
N LEU A 166 -6.38 10.99 7.03
CA LEU A 166 -5.84 12.19 6.38
C LEU A 166 -4.80 12.87 7.28
N PRO A 167 -3.55 13.04 6.81
CA PRO A 167 -2.46 13.54 7.65
C PRO A 167 -2.61 15.03 7.95
N ARG A 168 -2.37 15.42 9.20
CA ARG A 168 -2.34 16.82 9.63
C ARG A 168 -0.91 17.28 9.82
N LEU A 169 -0.33 17.86 8.77
CA LEU A 169 1.11 18.15 8.65
C LEU A 169 1.69 19.02 9.80
N LYS A 170 0.87 19.89 10.40
CA LYS A 170 1.28 20.75 11.53
C LYS A 170 1.57 20.00 12.83
N ASP A 171 1.14 18.74 12.96
CA ASP A 171 1.32 17.95 14.18
C ASP A 171 2.65 17.17 14.19
N TRP A 172 3.58 17.50 13.30
CA TRP A 172 4.85 16.78 13.18
C TRP A 172 5.61 16.72 14.50
N ARG A 173 5.90 15.50 14.94
CA ARG A 173 6.80 15.21 16.06
C ARG A 173 7.99 14.41 15.54
N ALA A 174 9.20 14.88 15.81
CA ALA A 174 10.42 14.24 15.34
C ALA A 174 10.47 12.75 15.75
N PRO A 175 10.85 11.82 14.83
CA PRO A 175 10.98 10.41 15.16
C PRO A 175 11.98 10.17 16.30
N VAL A 176 11.65 9.25 17.21
CA VAL A 176 12.57 8.82 18.29
C VAL A 176 13.82 8.12 17.73
N LEU A 177 13.64 7.38 16.64
CA LEU A 177 14.70 6.63 15.98
C LEU A 177 15.20 7.40 14.74
N GLN A 178 16.48 7.26 14.40
CA GLN A 178 17.01 7.76 13.14
C GLN A 178 16.48 6.95 11.94
N PHE A 179 16.48 7.56 10.75
CA PHE A 179 16.05 6.89 9.52
C PHE A 179 16.98 5.73 9.17
N SER A 180 16.42 4.55 8.89
CA SER A 180 17.19 3.36 8.54
C SER A 180 16.88 2.88 7.12
N VAL A 181 17.76 3.22 6.17
CA VAL A 181 17.70 2.73 4.78
C VAL A 181 17.69 1.20 4.74
N ARG A 182 18.50 0.55 5.59
CA ARG A 182 18.55 -0.92 5.68
C ARG A 182 17.19 -1.50 6.07
N ASN A 183 16.48 -0.88 7.02
CA ASN A 183 15.15 -1.34 7.40
C ASN A 183 14.13 -1.13 6.27
N VAL A 184 14.22 -0.02 5.54
CA VAL A 184 13.39 0.21 4.34
C VAL A 184 13.62 -0.90 3.31
N LEU A 185 14.88 -1.17 2.94
CA LEU A 185 15.22 -2.22 1.98
C LEU A 185 14.77 -3.61 2.45
N ARG A 186 14.90 -3.91 3.75
CA ARG A 186 14.44 -5.17 4.36
C ARG A 186 12.92 -5.34 4.31
N ARG A 187 12.16 -4.25 4.35
CA ARG A 187 10.71 -4.29 4.51
C ARG A 187 9.97 -4.06 3.20
N GLU A 188 10.41 -3.14 2.36
CA GLU A 188 9.63 -2.65 1.20
C GLU A 188 10.07 -3.22 -0.15
N TYR A 189 11.10 -4.07 -0.24
CA TYR A 189 11.49 -4.72 -1.52
C TYR A 189 10.33 -5.47 -2.19
N SER A 190 9.44 -6.10 -1.40
CA SER A 190 8.23 -6.74 -1.91
C SER A 190 7.17 -5.75 -2.40
N GLY A 191 7.06 -4.57 -1.76
CA GLY A 191 6.12 -3.52 -2.18
C GLY A 191 6.56 -2.86 -3.47
N PHE A 192 7.86 -2.55 -3.58
CA PHE A 192 8.49 -2.08 -4.82
C PHE A 192 8.19 -3.01 -5.99
N PHE A 193 8.50 -4.31 -5.84
CA PHE A 193 8.27 -5.27 -6.92
C PHE A 193 6.79 -5.46 -7.24
N ALA A 194 5.91 -5.43 -6.23
CA ALA A 194 4.47 -5.53 -6.47
C ALA A 194 3.92 -4.35 -7.29
N ILE A 195 4.46 -3.13 -7.11
CA ILE A 195 4.08 -1.97 -7.93
C ILE A 195 4.53 -2.19 -9.37
N VAL A 196 5.81 -2.51 -9.59
CA VAL A 196 6.35 -2.77 -10.93
C VAL A 196 5.57 -3.88 -11.64
N ALA A 197 5.32 -4.99 -10.95
CA ALA A 197 4.56 -6.10 -11.50
C ALA A 197 3.09 -5.74 -11.76
N ALA A 198 2.46 -4.90 -10.93
CA ALA A 198 1.08 -4.50 -11.15
C ALA A 198 0.92 -3.64 -12.41
N PHE A 199 1.77 -2.63 -12.60
CA PHE A 199 1.73 -1.81 -13.82
C PHE A 199 2.02 -2.64 -15.07
N PHE A 200 3.09 -3.45 -15.05
CA PHE A 200 3.39 -4.40 -16.13
C PHE A 200 2.19 -5.30 -16.46
N LEU A 201 1.53 -5.86 -15.44
CA LEU A 201 0.39 -6.76 -15.67
C LEU A 201 -0.82 -6.03 -16.23
N VAL A 202 -1.09 -4.79 -15.80
CA VAL A 202 -2.23 -4.03 -16.31
C VAL A 202 -2.01 -3.66 -17.76
N ASP A 203 -0.83 -3.10 -18.07
CA ASP A 203 -0.39 -2.74 -19.41
C ASP A 203 -0.40 -3.96 -20.35
N GLN A 204 0.30 -5.03 -19.98
CA GLN A 204 0.37 -6.24 -20.82
C GLN A 204 -0.99 -6.89 -21.05
N LEU A 205 -1.87 -6.88 -20.04
CA LEU A 205 -3.23 -7.41 -20.20
C LEU A 205 -4.07 -6.51 -21.09
N HIS A 206 -3.89 -5.20 -21.03
CA HIS A 206 -4.55 -4.27 -21.95
C HIS A 206 -4.13 -4.58 -23.40
N GLU A 207 -2.82 -4.54 -23.70
CA GLU A 207 -2.28 -4.84 -25.04
C GLU A 207 -2.77 -6.19 -25.59
N TYR A 208 -2.79 -7.22 -24.73
CA TYR A 208 -3.24 -8.56 -25.09
C TYR A 208 -4.73 -8.62 -25.44
N LEU A 209 -5.56 -7.79 -24.79
CA LEU A 209 -7.01 -7.78 -24.96
C LEU A 209 -7.48 -6.85 -26.10
N THR A 210 -6.71 -5.82 -26.48
CA THR A 210 -7.14 -4.77 -27.43
C THR A 210 -6.42 -4.78 -28.77
N GLU A 211 -5.10 -4.95 -28.80
CA GLU A 211 -4.29 -4.69 -30.00
C GLU A 211 -3.68 -5.94 -30.61
N HIS A 212 -2.75 -6.59 -29.90
CA HIS A 212 -1.89 -7.65 -30.45
C HIS A 212 -1.46 -8.65 -29.37
N PRO A 213 -2.08 -9.85 -29.29
CA PRO A 213 -1.80 -10.82 -28.23
C PRO A 213 -0.38 -11.42 -28.25
N GLU A 214 0.44 -11.11 -29.25
CA GLU A 214 1.79 -11.66 -29.43
C GLU A 214 2.93 -10.65 -29.21
N SER A 215 2.64 -9.34 -29.10
CA SER A 215 3.67 -8.34 -28.79
C SER A 215 3.78 -8.12 -27.28
N VAL A 216 5.00 -8.15 -26.79
CA VAL A 216 5.34 -7.81 -25.40
C VAL A 216 6.28 -6.63 -25.48
N ASP A 217 5.92 -5.49 -24.88
CA ASP A 217 6.80 -4.32 -24.87
C ASP A 217 8.15 -4.67 -24.19
N PRO A 218 9.29 -4.54 -24.92
CA PRO A 218 10.61 -4.74 -24.36
C PRO A 218 10.90 -3.85 -23.15
N THR A 219 10.37 -2.63 -23.10
CA THR A 219 10.57 -1.66 -22.02
C THR A 219 9.96 -2.16 -20.72
N TRP A 220 8.71 -2.59 -20.77
CA TRP A 220 8.00 -3.20 -19.66
C TRP A 220 8.65 -4.50 -19.21
N THR A 221 9.11 -5.34 -20.15
CA THR A 221 9.83 -6.58 -19.83
C THR A 221 11.15 -6.33 -19.11
N VAL A 222 11.95 -5.38 -19.59
CA VAL A 222 13.22 -5.01 -18.95
C VAL A 222 12.97 -4.43 -17.56
N THR A 223 11.95 -3.58 -17.42
CA THR A 223 11.54 -3.02 -16.12
C THR A 223 11.13 -4.12 -15.14
N LEU A 224 10.29 -5.07 -15.56
CA LEU A 224 9.88 -6.21 -14.75
C LEU A 224 11.06 -7.10 -14.36
N ALA A 225 11.93 -7.43 -15.32
CA ALA A 225 13.12 -8.24 -15.08
C ALA A 225 14.08 -7.56 -14.10
N GLY A 226 14.34 -6.26 -14.27
CA GLY A 226 15.12 -5.44 -13.34
C GLY A 226 14.52 -5.43 -11.93
N GLY A 227 13.21 -5.22 -11.83
CA GLY A 227 12.48 -5.28 -10.57
C GLY A 227 12.55 -6.66 -9.90
N ALA A 228 12.44 -7.73 -10.69
CA ALA A 228 12.53 -9.11 -10.20
C ALA A 228 13.95 -9.43 -9.71
N MET A 229 14.98 -9.00 -10.43
CA MET A 229 16.38 -9.15 -10.01
C MET A 229 16.63 -8.43 -8.68
N LEU A 230 16.18 -7.17 -8.54
CA LEU A 230 16.30 -6.41 -7.29
C LEU A 230 15.53 -7.09 -6.14
N TYR A 231 14.32 -7.57 -6.42
CA TYR A 231 13.52 -8.32 -5.45
C TYR A 231 14.25 -9.57 -4.97
N LEU A 232 14.77 -10.39 -5.89
CA LEU A 232 15.49 -11.63 -5.57
C LEU A 232 16.77 -11.32 -4.80
N PHE A 233 17.51 -10.29 -5.19
CA PHE A 233 18.71 -9.82 -4.49
C PHE A 233 18.40 -9.43 -3.04
N LEU A 234 17.46 -8.49 -2.83
CA LEU A 234 17.09 -8.01 -1.48
C LEU A 234 16.44 -9.11 -0.63
N ARG A 235 15.63 -9.98 -1.23
CA ARG A 235 15.07 -11.16 -0.57
C ARG A 235 16.16 -12.12 -0.11
N THR A 236 17.18 -12.33 -0.93
CA THR A 236 18.31 -13.20 -0.62
C THR A 236 19.14 -12.60 0.51
N LEU A 237 19.50 -11.32 0.43
CA LEU A 237 20.16 -10.61 1.53
C LEU A 237 19.40 -10.74 2.84
N LYS A 238 18.09 -10.49 2.83
CA LYS A 238 17.25 -10.61 4.03
C LYS A 238 17.18 -12.03 4.60
N LYS A 239 17.13 -13.06 3.76
CA LYS A 239 16.92 -14.45 4.20
C LYS A 239 18.22 -15.21 4.51
N ARG A 240 19.34 -14.81 3.90
CA ARG A 240 20.61 -15.55 3.93
C ARG A 240 21.73 -14.80 4.65
N THR A 241 21.57 -13.51 4.96
CA THR A 241 22.60 -12.68 5.58
C THR A 241 22.05 -11.86 6.74
N ARG A 242 22.94 -11.24 7.51
CA ARG A 242 22.61 -10.24 8.55
C ARG A 242 22.81 -8.79 8.08
N LEU A 243 23.13 -8.58 6.79
CA LEU A 243 23.50 -7.25 6.25
C LEU A 243 22.37 -6.22 6.36
N LEU A 244 21.12 -6.68 6.32
CA LEU A 244 19.92 -5.84 6.48
C LEU A 244 19.34 -5.92 7.90
N ASP A 245 19.99 -6.58 8.85
CA ASP A 245 19.57 -6.57 10.25
C ASP A 245 19.94 -5.23 10.88
N VAL A 246 19.04 -4.67 11.68
CA VAL A 246 19.25 -3.40 12.38
C VAL A 246 18.78 -3.59 13.81
N ALA A 247 19.68 -3.45 14.79
CA ALA A 247 19.32 -3.63 16.20
C ALA A 247 18.16 -2.69 16.58
N GLY A 248 17.14 -3.26 17.23
CA GLY A 248 15.91 -2.55 17.59
C GLY A 248 14.94 -2.25 16.43
N ARG A 249 15.15 -2.82 15.22
CA ARG A 249 14.28 -2.65 14.05
C ARG A 249 14.02 -3.94 13.26
#